data_AF-A0A0G0LNP6-F1
#
_entry.id   AF-A0A0G0LNP6-F1
#
_cell.length_a   1.000
_cell.length_b   1.000
_cell.length_c   1.000
_cell.angle_alpha   90.00
_cell.angle_beta   90.00
_cell.angle_gamma   90.00
#
_symmetry.space_group_name_H-M   'P 1'
#
loop_
_entity.id
_entity.type
_entity.pdbx_description
1 polymer ?
#
loop_
_entity_poly.entity_id
_entity_poly.type
_entity_poly.pdbx_seq_one_letter_code
_entity_poly.pdbx_strand_id
1 'polypeptide(L)'
;MKRPHSSRGFTLIELIVVIAIIGILAGFVYVRVGDSISRSRDAKRQAHLVQIKQAMERYFLKYGTYKVYDHTTGEETGWIESGQGTGEGWFNAEGGLYKDKAMSRQLYDEGFLNSAYIFDPKWEKQKIKDAGYMLYICNNDQSLALYATLETPSQEHFDKINDPDPLKFPELCNRNVPASIGKNYFTTN
;
A
#
# COMPACT_ATOMS: atom_id res chain seq x y z
N MET A 1 -55.52 42.52 22.64
CA MET A 1 -55.96 41.36 21.84
C MET A 1 -54.73 40.67 21.23
N LYS A 2 -54.40 39.44 21.64
CA LYS A 2 -53.35 38.63 21.02
C LYS A 2 -53.97 37.82 19.86
N ARG A 3 -53.49 38.01 18.63
CA ARG A 3 -53.94 37.24 17.46
C ARG A 3 -53.35 35.83 17.53
N PRO A 4 -54.14 34.75 17.35
CA PRO A 4 -53.60 33.39 17.34
C PRO A 4 -52.74 33.21 16.08
N HIS A 5 -51.52 32.71 16.27
CA HIS A 5 -50.62 32.39 15.19
C HIS A 5 -51.11 31.10 14.52
N SER A 6 -51.46 31.17 13.23
CA SER A 6 -51.80 30.00 12.42
C SER A 6 -50.52 29.18 12.19
N SER A 7 -50.35 28.12 12.98
CA SER A 7 -49.40 27.05 12.69
C SER A 7 -49.90 26.29 11.46
N ARG A 8 -49.32 26.58 10.28
CA ARG A 8 -49.56 25.83 9.05
C ARG A 8 -48.87 24.46 9.20
N GLY A 9 -49.65 23.39 9.15
CA GLY A 9 -49.14 22.02 9.12
C GLY A 9 -48.57 21.67 7.75
N PHE A 10 -47.55 20.80 7.72
CA PHE A 10 -47.01 20.23 6.49
C PHE A 10 -48.03 19.34 5.79
N THR A 11 -48.09 19.41 4.47
CA THR A 11 -48.92 18.49 3.68
C THR A 11 -48.18 17.17 3.44
N LEU A 12 -48.92 16.08 3.30
CA LEU A 12 -48.33 14.76 2.96
C LEU A 12 -47.61 14.80 1.61
N ILE A 13 -48.12 15.59 0.66
CA ILE A 13 -47.51 15.73 -0.66
C ILE A 13 -46.15 16.44 -0.58
N GLU A 14 -46.01 17.47 0.26
CA GLU A 14 -44.72 18.13 0.49
C GLU A 14 -43.67 17.16 1.04
N LEU A 15 -44.06 16.29 1.98
CA LEU A 15 -43.14 15.31 2.54
C LEU A 15 -42.73 14.24 1.51
N ILE A 16 -43.67 13.79 0.67
CA ILE A 16 -43.40 12.78 -0.37
C ILE A 16 -42.46 13.33 -1.44
N VAL A 17 -42.62 14.59 -1.85
CA VAL A 17 -41.72 15.22 -2.82
C VAL A 17 -40.31 15.35 -2.25
N VAL A 18 -40.17 15.70 -0.97
CA VAL A 18 -38.85 15.83 -0.32
C VAL A 18 -38.10 14.50 -0.28
N ILE A 19 -38.75 13.41 0.14
CA ILE A 19 -38.09 12.10 0.17
C ILE A 19 -37.75 11.58 -1.23
N ALA A 20 -38.58 11.91 -2.24
CA ALA A 20 -38.32 11.57 -3.62
C ALA A 20 -37.07 12.30 -4.15
N ILE A 21 -36.92 13.59 -3.86
CA ILE A 21 -35.74 14.38 -4.22
C ILE A 21 -34.49 13.85 -3.49
N ILE A 22 -34.57 13.57 -2.19
CA ILE A 22 -33.45 13.01 -1.41
C ILE A 22 -33.02 11.66 -1.98
N GLY A 23 -33.96 10.78 -2.36
CA GLY A 23 -33.66 9.48 -2.94
C GLY A 23 -32.89 9.58 -4.27
N ILE A 24 -33.31 10.50 -5.16
CA ILE A 24 -32.63 10.74 -6.44
C ILE A 24 -31.20 11.28 -6.19
N LEU A 25 -31.06 12.28 -5.32
CA LEU A 25 -29.75 12.87 -5.01
C LEU A 25 -28.80 11.86 -4.34
N ALA A 26 -29.31 11.03 -3.42
CA ALA A 26 -28.52 10.00 -2.75
C ALA A 26 -27.94 8.98 -3.75
N GLY A 27 -28.73 8.58 -4.76
CA GLY A 27 -28.27 7.69 -5.83
C GLY A 27 -27.07 8.24 -6.62
N PHE A 28 -27.09 9.53 -6.98
CA PHE A 28 -25.98 10.17 -7.70
C PHE A 28 -24.71 10.30 -6.85
N VAL A 29 -24.84 10.65 -5.58
CA VAL A 29 -23.70 10.81 -4.66
C VAL A 29 -23.00 9.47 -4.43
N TYR A 30 -23.76 8.38 -4.24
CA TYR A 30 -23.20 7.07 -3.91
C TYR A 30 -22.18 6.56 -4.95
N VAL A 31 -22.51 6.65 -6.25
CA VAL A 31 -21.62 6.17 -7.32
C VAL A 31 -20.31 6.97 -7.41
N ARG A 32 -20.36 8.28 -7.15
CA ARG A 32 -19.18 9.16 -7.25
C ARG A 32 -18.18 8.99 -6.11
N VAL A 33 -18.65 8.60 -4.92
CA VAL A 33 -17.80 8.48 -3.73
C VAL A 33 -16.86 7.27 -3.82
N GLY A 34 -17.30 6.15 -4.40
CA GLY A 34 -16.49 4.93 -4.52
C GLY A 34 -15.15 5.16 -5.25
N ASP A 35 -15.19 5.80 -6.42
CA ASP A 35 -14.01 6.08 -7.25
C ASP A 35 -13.07 7.10 -6.62
N SER A 36 -13.59 8.06 -5.85
CA SER A 36 -12.76 9.04 -5.16
C SER A 36 -11.95 8.40 -4.03
N ILE A 37 -12.55 7.45 -3.30
CA ILE A 37 -11.88 6.78 -2.20
C ILE A 37 -10.79 5.84 -2.72
N SER A 38 -11.05 5.07 -3.80
CA SER A 38 -10.03 4.18 -4.39
C SER A 38 -8.79 4.96 -4.85
N ARG A 39 -8.98 6.08 -5.55
CA ARG A 39 -7.87 6.98 -5.95
C ARG A 39 -7.11 7.55 -4.75
N SER A 40 -7.82 7.92 -3.67
CA SER A 40 -7.18 8.39 -2.44
C SER A 40 -6.33 7.30 -1.77
N ARG A 41 -6.78 6.03 -1.80
CA ARG A 41 -6.00 4.90 -1.30
C ARG A 41 -4.76 4.65 -2.17
N ASP A 42 -4.89 4.73 -3.49
CA ASP A 42 -3.75 4.59 -4.42
C ASP A 42 -2.69 5.69 -4.20
N ALA A 43 -3.11 6.95 -4.04
CA ALA A 43 -2.20 8.04 -3.72
C ALA A 43 -1.43 7.79 -2.40
N LYS A 44 -2.10 7.20 -1.41
CA LYS A 44 -1.47 6.80 -0.15
C LYS A 44 -0.50 5.63 -0.32
N ARG A 45 -0.81 4.63 -1.15
CA ARG A 45 0.13 3.54 -1.51
C ARG A 45 1.39 4.08 -2.16
N GLN A 46 1.25 5.03 -3.08
CA GLN A 46 2.41 5.68 -3.73
C GLN A 46 3.28 6.42 -2.71
N ALA A 47 2.67 7.16 -1.77
CA ALA A 47 3.41 7.81 -0.69
C ALA A 47 4.16 6.80 0.19
N HIS A 48 3.54 5.66 0.51
CA HIS A 48 4.18 4.58 1.26
C HIS A 48 5.36 3.96 0.50
N LEU A 49 5.24 3.73 -0.81
CA LEU A 49 6.34 3.22 -1.63
C LEU A 49 7.57 4.14 -1.55
N VAL A 50 7.37 5.46 -1.62
CA VAL A 50 8.44 6.45 -1.47
C VAL A 50 9.06 6.40 -0.08
N GLN A 51 8.24 6.29 0.96
CA GLN A 51 8.73 6.19 2.35
C GLN A 51 9.59 4.93 2.55
N ILE A 52 9.12 3.78 2.08
CA ILE A 52 9.83 2.49 2.18
C ILE A 52 11.13 2.57 1.39
N LYS A 53 11.09 3.06 0.15
CA LYS A 53 12.29 3.29 -0.67
C LYS A 53 13.36 4.04 0.10
N GLN A 54 13.01 5.21 0.63
CA GLN A 54 13.99 6.06 1.30
C GLN A 54 14.57 5.39 2.55
N ALA A 55 13.77 4.59 3.27
CA ALA A 55 14.25 3.81 4.40
C ALA A 55 15.24 2.73 3.97
N MET A 56 14.92 1.99 2.90
CA MET A 56 15.80 0.95 2.35
C MET A 56 17.09 1.53 1.78
N GLU A 57 17.04 2.66 1.07
CA GLU A 57 18.24 3.35 0.56
C GLU A 57 19.14 3.82 1.72
N ARG A 58 18.56 4.39 2.78
CA ARG A 58 19.33 4.76 3.99
C ARG A 58 19.94 3.54 4.68
N TYR A 59 19.20 2.44 4.76
CA TYR A 59 19.70 1.19 5.31
C TYR A 59 20.88 0.65 4.49
N PHE A 60 20.76 0.63 3.16
CA PHE A 60 21.84 0.24 2.25
C PHE A 60 23.07 1.14 2.40
N LEU A 61 22.89 2.46 2.52
CA LEU A 61 24.01 3.39 2.75
C LEU A 61 24.75 3.11 4.07
N LYS A 62 24.06 2.56 5.08
CA LYS A 62 24.67 2.22 6.37
C LYS A 62 25.35 0.85 6.37
N TYR A 63 24.74 -0.15 5.72
CA TYR A 63 25.15 -1.55 5.84
C TYR A 63 25.66 -2.21 4.55
N GLY A 64 25.56 -1.53 3.41
CA GLY A 64 26.02 -2.03 2.11
C GLY A 64 25.17 -3.16 1.51
N THR A 65 23.97 -3.39 2.05
CA THR A 65 23.05 -4.45 1.63
C THR A 65 21.60 -4.03 1.83
N TYR A 66 20.70 -4.51 0.96
CA TYR A 66 19.25 -4.36 1.14
C TYR A 66 18.63 -5.46 2.02
N LYS A 67 19.39 -6.50 2.38
CA LYS A 67 18.92 -7.50 3.35
C LYS A 67 18.87 -6.88 4.74
N VAL A 68 17.68 -6.84 5.31
CA VAL A 68 17.44 -6.29 6.64
C VAL A 68 17.69 -7.37 7.69
N TYR A 69 18.61 -7.09 8.62
CA TYR A 69 19.01 -8.00 9.69
C TYR A 69 18.65 -7.41 11.05
N ASP A 70 18.28 -8.26 12.02
CA ASP A 70 18.34 -7.88 13.42
C ASP A 70 19.79 -7.93 13.87
N HIS A 71 20.42 -6.77 14.03
CA HIS A 71 21.83 -6.69 14.45
C HIS A 71 22.08 -7.14 15.89
N THR A 72 21.03 -7.40 16.68
CA THR A 72 21.14 -7.98 18.02
C THR A 72 21.32 -9.49 17.96
N THR A 73 20.59 -10.17 17.08
CA THR A 73 20.59 -11.64 16.95
C THR A 73 21.45 -12.13 15.77
N GLY A 74 21.73 -11.26 14.80
CA GLY A 74 22.37 -11.59 13.53
C GLY A 74 21.43 -12.26 12.51
N GLU A 75 20.13 -12.29 12.78
CA GLU A 75 19.15 -13.00 11.95
C GLU A 75 18.50 -12.10 10.90
N GLU A 76 18.17 -12.68 9.74
CA GLU A 76 17.42 -12.02 8.68
C GLU A 76 15.96 -11.77 9.07
N THR A 77 15.35 -10.70 8.54
CA THR A 77 14.00 -10.24 8.92
C THR A 77 13.04 -10.19 7.72
N GLY A 78 11.77 -10.55 7.93
CA GLY A 78 10.65 -10.39 6.99
C GLY A 78 10.70 -11.17 5.66
N TRP A 79 11.73 -11.98 5.43
CA TRP A 79 11.84 -12.85 4.25
C TRP A 79 11.22 -14.22 4.49
N ILE A 80 10.93 -14.93 3.40
CA ILE A 80 10.45 -16.32 3.46
C ILE A 80 11.61 -17.25 3.86
N GLU A 81 11.35 -18.21 4.74
CA GLU A 81 12.30 -19.27 5.12
C GLU A 81 12.37 -20.42 4.09
N SER A 82 12.21 -20.13 2.80
CA SER A 82 12.39 -21.14 1.76
C SER A 82 13.83 -21.05 1.29
N GLY A 83 14.56 -22.17 1.34
CA GLY A 83 15.97 -22.29 0.94
C GLY A 83 16.26 -22.00 -0.55
N GLN A 84 15.48 -21.14 -1.20
CA GLN A 84 15.64 -20.70 -2.58
C GLN A 84 16.49 -19.42 -2.71
N GLY A 85 16.89 -18.77 -1.61
CA GLY A 85 17.93 -17.74 -1.61
C GLY A 85 17.59 -16.46 -2.40
N THR A 86 16.38 -16.36 -2.94
CA THR A 86 15.79 -15.17 -3.52
C THR A 86 15.18 -14.38 -2.37
N GLY A 87 15.70 -13.18 -2.06
CA GLY A 87 15.20 -12.39 -0.93
C GLY A 87 13.82 -11.81 -1.25
N GLU A 88 12.78 -12.63 -1.18
CA GLU A 88 11.38 -12.26 -1.43
C GLU A 88 10.59 -12.29 -0.12
N GLY A 89 9.85 -11.22 0.13
CA GLY A 89 9.15 -11.05 1.39
C GLY A 89 8.15 -9.91 1.35
N TRP A 90 7.14 -10.00 2.20
CA TRP A 90 6.23 -8.89 2.41
C TRP A 90 6.78 -7.97 3.50
N PHE A 91 6.70 -6.67 3.27
CA PHE A 91 7.37 -5.67 4.11
C PHE A 91 6.97 -5.70 5.61
N ASN A 92 5.72 -6.09 5.90
CA ASN A 92 5.20 -6.22 7.26
C ASN A 92 4.93 -7.66 7.69
N ALA A 93 5.32 -8.66 6.89
CA ALA A 93 5.07 -10.05 7.28
C ALA A 93 6.07 -10.51 8.34
N GLU A 94 5.56 -11.22 9.34
CA GLU A 94 6.34 -11.87 10.39
C GLU A 94 5.68 -13.18 10.81
N GLY A 95 6.50 -14.17 11.13
CA GLY A 95 6.09 -15.49 11.57
C GLY A 95 5.48 -16.40 10.50
N GLY A 96 5.34 -17.67 10.84
CA GLY A 96 4.80 -18.69 9.93
C GLY A 96 5.80 -19.09 8.85
N LEU A 97 5.50 -18.74 7.58
CA LEU A 97 6.44 -18.96 6.46
C LEU A 97 7.53 -17.88 6.38
N TYR A 98 7.37 -16.80 7.14
CA TYR A 98 8.27 -15.66 7.20
C TYR A 98 9.09 -15.70 8.48
N LYS A 99 10.24 -15.03 8.47
CA LYS A 99 11.05 -14.78 9.68
C LYS A 99 10.22 -14.16 10.81
N ASP A 100 10.60 -14.43 12.05
CA ASP A 100 9.84 -14.05 13.24
C ASP A 100 9.71 -12.53 13.44
N LYS A 101 10.59 -11.74 12.82
CA LYS A 101 10.57 -10.28 12.87
C LYS A 101 10.37 -9.71 11.47
N ALA A 102 9.42 -8.79 11.30
CA ALA A 102 9.21 -8.11 10.02
C ALA A 102 10.34 -7.13 9.68
N MET A 103 10.60 -6.91 8.38
CA MET A 103 11.53 -5.89 7.90
C MET A 103 11.15 -4.49 8.41
N SER A 104 9.88 -4.13 8.31
CA SER A 104 9.34 -2.85 8.80
C SER A 104 9.58 -2.63 10.29
N ARG A 105 9.46 -3.69 11.10
CA ARG A 105 9.74 -3.66 12.53
C ARG A 105 11.21 -3.35 12.78
N GLN A 106 12.11 -4.08 12.10
CA GLN A 106 13.55 -3.87 12.25
C GLN A 106 13.99 -2.46 11.82
N LEU A 107 13.50 -2.00 10.66
CA LEU A 107 13.79 -0.66 10.17
C LEU A 107 13.26 0.45 11.11
N TYR A 108 12.15 0.21 11.80
CA TYR A 108 11.64 1.12 12.82
C TYR A 108 12.50 1.12 14.08
N ASP A 109 12.86 -0.07 14.58
CA ASP A 109 13.71 -0.22 15.78
C ASP A 109 15.07 0.50 15.58
N GLU A 110 15.58 0.51 14.35
CA GLU A 110 16.81 1.20 13.97
C GLU A 110 16.64 2.69 13.59
N GLY A 111 15.40 3.20 13.56
CA GLY A 111 15.09 4.60 13.27
C GLY A 111 15.11 4.97 11.78
N PHE A 112 15.09 3.99 10.86
CA PHE A 112 14.90 4.25 9.43
C PHE A 112 13.45 4.52 9.07
N LEU A 113 12.49 4.07 9.87
CA LEU A 113 11.06 4.33 9.70
C LEU A 113 10.46 5.05 10.90
N ASN A 114 9.42 5.83 10.66
CA ASN A 114 8.64 6.52 11.71
C ASN A 114 7.50 5.65 12.28
N SER A 115 7.25 4.47 11.69
CA SER A 115 6.22 3.52 12.13
C SER A 115 6.74 2.10 11.96
N ALA A 116 6.49 1.26 12.97
CA ALA A 116 6.83 -0.16 12.96
C ALA A 116 6.15 -0.95 11.83
N TYR A 117 5.01 -0.46 11.33
CA TYR A 117 4.27 -1.11 10.25
C TYR A 117 3.66 -0.08 9.31
N ILE A 118 3.62 -0.39 8.01
CA ILE A 118 3.01 0.44 6.96
C ILE A 118 1.92 -0.35 6.25
N PHE A 119 0.66 -0.15 6.63
CA PHE A 119 -0.45 -0.96 6.12
C PHE A 119 -1.04 -0.43 4.80
N ASP A 120 -1.50 -1.36 3.95
CA ASP A 120 -2.32 -1.02 2.79
C ASP A 120 -3.62 -0.33 3.26
N PRO A 121 -4.00 0.83 2.72
CA PRO A 121 -5.19 1.57 3.17
C PRO A 121 -6.54 0.84 3.01
N LYS A 122 -6.61 -0.19 2.15
CA LYS A 122 -7.82 -1.01 1.94
C LYS A 122 -7.91 -2.15 2.94
N TRP A 123 -6.77 -2.68 3.39
CA TRP A 123 -6.75 -3.92 4.14
C TRP A 123 -6.78 -3.69 5.64
N GLU A 124 -7.64 -4.44 6.31
CA GLU A 124 -7.89 -4.32 7.74
C GLU A 124 -6.70 -4.85 8.56
N LYS A 125 -6.44 -4.20 9.71
CA LYS A 125 -5.25 -4.34 10.58
C LYS A 125 -5.02 -5.73 11.22
N GLN A 126 -5.72 -6.79 10.78
CA GLN A 126 -5.82 -8.05 11.54
C GLN A 126 -5.19 -9.29 10.88
N LYS A 127 -4.66 -9.22 9.65
CA LYS A 127 -3.97 -10.36 9.04
C LYS A 127 -2.61 -9.97 8.46
N ILE A 128 -1.55 -10.55 9.04
CA ILE A 128 -0.14 -10.37 8.65
C ILE A 128 0.13 -10.85 7.21
N LYS A 129 -0.74 -11.71 6.66
CA LYS A 129 -0.58 -12.35 5.34
C LYS A 129 -0.83 -11.44 4.13
N ASP A 130 -1.32 -10.22 4.34
CA ASP A 130 -1.84 -9.37 3.26
C ASP A 130 -1.23 -7.94 3.28
N ALA A 131 0.05 -7.85 3.63
CA ALA A 131 0.79 -6.59 3.62
C ALA A 131 0.99 -6.15 2.16
N GLY A 132 0.18 -5.24 1.62
CA GLY A 132 0.16 -4.85 0.20
C GLY A 132 1.47 -4.31 -0.42
N TYR A 133 2.61 -4.38 0.27
CA TYR A 133 3.94 -3.99 -0.20
C TYR A 133 4.86 -5.22 -0.21
N MET A 134 5.11 -5.75 -1.41
CA MET A 134 6.04 -6.87 -1.60
C MET A 134 7.42 -6.33 -1.96
N LEU A 135 8.44 -7.00 -1.48
CA LEU A 135 9.82 -6.60 -1.65
C LEU A 135 10.64 -7.81 -2.11
N TYR A 136 11.51 -7.58 -3.09
CA TYR A 136 12.36 -8.58 -3.72
C TYR A 136 13.79 -8.06 -3.83
N ILE A 137 14.76 -8.85 -3.39
CA ILE A 137 16.17 -8.53 -3.44
C ILE A 137 16.80 -9.16 -4.67
N CYS A 138 17.58 -8.35 -5.36
CA CYS A 138 18.19 -8.60 -6.63
C CYS A 138 19.72 -8.55 -6.51
N ASN A 139 20.43 -9.13 -7.49
CA ASN A 139 21.87 -8.91 -7.71
C ASN A 139 22.75 -9.04 -6.45
N ASN A 140 22.70 -10.19 -5.76
CA ASN A 140 23.50 -10.45 -4.54
C ASN A 140 23.35 -9.36 -3.47
N ASP A 141 22.11 -8.95 -3.20
CA ASP A 141 21.74 -7.99 -2.16
C ASP A 141 22.13 -6.54 -2.42
N GLN A 142 22.57 -6.25 -3.64
CA GLN A 142 22.97 -4.91 -4.07
C GLN A 142 21.82 -4.11 -4.70
N SER A 143 20.73 -4.76 -5.11
CA SER A 143 19.56 -4.05 -5.60
C SER A 143 18.25 -4.65 -5.08
N LEU A 144 17.17 -3.88 -5.25
CA LEU A 144 15.87 -4.12 -4.65
C LEU A 144 14.76 -3.76 -5.65
N ALA A 145 13.73 -4.59 -5.73
CA ALA A 145 12.44 -4.26 -6.32
C ALA A 145 11.33 -4.25 -5.23
N LEU A 146 10.58 -3.16 -5.14
CA LEU A 146 9.46 -2.95 -4.23
C LEU A 146 8.18 -2.77 -5.07
N TYR A 147 7.06 -3.35 -4.67
CA TYR A 147 5.82 -3.33 -5.44
C TYR A 147 4.58 -3.13 -4.55
N ALA A 148 3.56 -2.45 -5.08
CA ALA A 148 2.22 -2.39 -4.50
C ALA A 148 1.11 -2.50 -5.55
N THR A 149 0.01 -3.17 -5.20
CA THR A 149 -1.15 -3.32 -6.08
C THR A 149 -2.10 -2.12 -5.95
N LEU A 150 -2.38 -1.43 -7.06
CA LEU A 150 -3.34 -0.32 -7.11
C LEU A 150 -4.76 -0.79 -7.46
N GLU A 151 -5.77 -0.04 -7.01
CA GLU A 151 -7.18 -0.34 -7.28
C GLU A 151 -7.71 0.35 -8.54
N THR A 152 -7.17 1.53 -8.87
CA THR A 152 -7.55 2.32 -10.04
C THR A 152 -6.30 2.78 -10.81
N PRO A 153 -5.63 1.87 -11.55
CA PRO A 153 -4.49 2.26 -12.38
C PRO A 153 -4.94 3.25 -13.46
N SER A 154 -4.20 4.35 -13.67
CA SER A 154 -4.51 5.29 -14.77
C SER A 154 -4.09 4.71 -16.14
N GLN A 155 -4.62 5.23 -17.25
CA GLN A 155 -4.30 4.77 -18.62
C GLN A 155 -2.79 4.70 -18.91
N GLU A 156 -2.01 5.69 -18.48
CA GLU A 156 -0.54 5.72 -18.59
C GLU A 156 0.16 4.68 -17.67
N HIS A 157 -0.60 3.94 -16.85
CA HIS A 157 -0.15 2.79 -16.07
C HIS A 157 -0.35 1.47 -16.83
N PHE A 158 -1.31 1.35 -17.76
CA PHE A 158 -1.55 0.09 -18.49
C PHE A 158 -0.42 -0.25 -19.47
N ASP A 159 0.22 0.75 -20.09
CA ASP A 159 1.25 0.53 -21.13
C ASP A 159 2.59 0.03 -20.58
N LYS A 160 2.83 0.13 -19.26
CA LYS A 160 4.00 -0.47 -18.57
C LYS A 160 3.67 -1.78 -17.85
N ILE A 161 2.38 -2.16 -17.85
CA ILE A 161 1.82 -3.33 -17.18
C ILE A 161 1.22 -4.22 -18.27
N ASN A 162 2.06 -4.82 -19.08
CA ASN A 162 1.73 -6.14 -19.59
C ASN A 162 2.40 -7.13 -18.65
N ASP A 163 1.66 -7.45 -17.58
CA ASP A 163 1.72 -8.67 -16.75
C ASP A 163 2.46 -8.60 -15.40
N PRO A 164 1.75 -8.37 -14.26
CA PRO A 164 2.29 -8.59 -12.93
C PRO A 164 1.79 -9.96 -12.41
N ASP A 165 2.24 -11.03 -13.05
CA ASP A 165 2.23 -12.35 -12.42
C ASP A 165 3.23 -12.31 -11.24
N PRO A 166 2.86 -12.73 -10.02
CA PRO A 166 3.78 -13.08 -8.93
C PRO A 166 5.02 -13.88 -9.38
N LEU A 167 4.90 -14.64 -10.47
CA LEU A 167 5.99 -15.43 -11.06
C LEU A 167 6.97 -14.61 -11.93
N LYS A 168 6.68 -13.34 -12.25
CA LYS A 168 7.54 -12.45 -13.05
C LYS A 168 8.32 -11.42 -12.22
N PHE A 169 8.22 -11.46 -10.89
CA PHE A 169 9.00 -10.61 -9.98
C PHE A 169 10.53 -10.67 -10.20
N PRO A 170 11.14 -11.82 -10.53
CA PRO A 170 12.55 -11.89 -10.89
C PRO A 170 12.93 -11.07 -12.14
N GLU A 171 11.97 -10.78 -13.03
CA GLU A 171 12.21 -9.95 -14.22
C GLU A 171 12.33 -8.45 -13.88
N LEU A 172 11.78 -7.99 -12.75
CA LEU A 172 11.95 -6.62 -12.27
C LEU A 172 13.41 -6.33 -11.88
N CYS A 173 14.15 -7.35 -11.45
CA CYS A 173 15.59 -7.27 -11.20
C CYS A 173 16.44 -7.29 -12.48
N ASN A 174 15.98 -7.96 -13.54
CA ASN A 174 16.75 -8.23 -14.76
C ASN A 174 16.54 -7.19 -15.87
N ARG A 175 15.47 -6.39 -15.81
CA ARG A 175 15.42 -5.20 -16.64
C ARG A 175 16.38 -4.19 -16.03
N ASN A 176 17.33 -3.69 -16.83
CA ASN A 176 18.07 -2.44 -16.56
C ASN A 176 17.10 -1.24 -16.54
N VAL A 177 16.05 -1.30 -15.71
CA VAL A 177 15.14 -0.19 -15.45
C VAL A 177 15.94 0.74 -14.55
N PRO A 178 16.32 1.93 -15.02
CA PRO A 178 17.01 2.89 -14.15
C PRO A 178 16.15 3.11 -12.90
N ALA A 179 16.81 3.27 -11.74
CA ALA A 179 16.22 3.49 -10.44
C ALA A 179 15.12 4.54 -10.56
N SER A 180 13.89 4.07 -10.69
CA SER A 180 12.76 4.91 -10.97
C SER A 180 11.65 4.45 -10.06
N ILE A 181 10.99 5.43 -9.47
CA ILE A 181 9.67 5.22 -8.93
C ILE A 181 8.79 5.06 -10.16
N GLY A 182 8.73 3.81 -10.65
CA GLY A 182 7.67 3.39 -11.53
C GLY A 182 6.35 3.55 -10.78
N LYS A 183 5.26 3.62 -11.53
CA LYS A 183 4.00 4.08 -10.94
C LYS A 183 3.39 3.11 -9.91
N ASN A 184 3.83 1.84 -9.92
CA ASN A 184 3.38 0.74 -9.05
C ASN A 184 4.52 -0.10 -8.46
N TYR A 185 5.76 0.19 -8.84
CA TYR A 185 6.94 -0.50 -8.35
C TYR A 185 8.13 0.44 -8.33
N PHE A 186 9.05 0.18 -7.44
CA PHE A 186 10.30 0.88 -7.31
C PHE A 186 11.43 -0.13 -7.47
N THR A 187 12.37 0.14 -8.39
CA THR A 187 13.62 -0.62 -8.47
C THR A 187 14.79 0.28 -8.09
N THR A 188 15.83 -0.28 -7.48
CA THR A 188 17.12 0.39 -7.32
C THR A 188 18.02 0.04 -8.50
N ASN A 189 18.98 0.91 -8.81
CA ASN A 189 20.03 0.63 -9.82
C ASN A 189 20.96 -0.47 -9.32
#